data_AF-A0A3L7SYX3-F1
#
_entry.id   AF-A0A3L7SYX3-F1
#
_cell.length_a   1.000
_cell.length_b   1.000
_cell.length_c   1.000
_cell.angle_alpha   90.00
_cell.angle_beta   90.00
_cell.angle_gamma   90.00
#
_symmetry.space_group_name_H-M   'P 1'
#
loop_
_entity.id
_entity.type
_entity.pdbx_description
1 polymer ?
#
loop_
_entity_poly.entity_id
_entity_poly.type
_entity_poly.pdbx_seq_one_letter_code
_entity_poly.pdbx_strand_id
1 'polypeptide(L)'
;MRIARRFTTAGKDVYGTTEWTTRSSRISNSDGSTVFEMHDAQVPASWSQLATDIVVSKYFRKAGVPQLGADGRPLKDAAGKPVLGPERSVRQVAHRLAGCWRHWGEKFGYFTAKKDADAFYDELAHMLLNQMAAPNSPQWFNTGLNYAYGISGPAQGHWIADHKTGKVGLAKDAYTHPQPHACFIQGVKDDLVGEGGIMDLWTREARLFKYGSGTGTNFSNVRGENEQLSGGGRSSGLMSFLKIGDRAAGAIKSGGTTRRAAKMVCLDVNHPDIEKFVNWKVREEIKVAALVEGMKHLAPNQKELAEQFGLKLDYDFNGEAYYTVSGQNSNNSVRLSDEFMDAVEANGEWTLIRRTDGKVAKTLPAVDLWKQINEAAWHCADPGIQYDTTINAWH
;
A
#
# COMPACT_ATOMS: atom_id res chain seq x y z
N MET A 1 -2.45 21.71 24.42
CA MET A 1 -1.03 21.47 24.05
C MET A 1 -0.35 22.81 23.86
N ARG A 2 0.79 23.00 24.53
CA ARG A 2 1.67 24.16 24.33
C ARG A 2 2.80 23.75 23.39
N ILE A 3 3.14 24.57 22.41
CA ILE A 3 4.18 24.25 21.41
C ILE A 3 5.31 25.26 21.53
N ALA A 4 6.49 24.77 21.91
CA ALA A 4 7.70 25.57 21.94
C ALA A 4 8.32 25.62 20.53
N ARG A 5 8.64 26.82 20.06
CA ARG A 5 9.40 27.01 18.82
C ARG A 5 10.85 26.60 19.04
N ARG A 6 11.41 25.85 18.09
CA ARG A 6 12.80 25.35 18.12
C ARG A 6 13.56 25.83 16.89
N PHE A 7 12.94 25.75 15.72
CA PHE A 7 13.58 26.08 14.44
C PHE A 7 13.05 27.38 13.83
N THR A 8 11.88 27.84 14.27
CA THR A 8 11.18 28.98 13.67
C THR A 8 11.08 30.18 14.60
N THR A 9 10.88 31.37 14.03
CA THR A 9 10.66 32.62 14.77
C THR A 9 9.22 33.07 14.59
N ALA A 10 8.55 33.46 15.68
CA ALA A 10 7.18 33.96 15.63
C ALA A 10 7.05 35.17 14.69
N GLY A 11 6.01 35.17 13.85
CA GLY A 11 5.71 36.26 12.91
C GLY A 11 6.57 36.29 11.65
N LYS A 12 7.57 35.41 11.51
CA LYS A 12 8.32 35.25 10.25
C LYS A 12 7.67 34.18 9.39
N ASP A 13 7.57 34.43 8.08
CA ASP A 13 7.15 33.42 7.12
C ASP A 13 8.17 32.28 7.05
N VAL A 14 7.74 31.07 7.41
CA VAL A 14 8.59 29.87 7.39
C VAL A 14 9.15 29.60 6.01
N TYR A 15 8.40 29.85 4.94
CA TYR A 15 8.88 29.58 3.58
C TYR A 15 9.91 30.62 3.09
N GLY A 16 9.96 31.79 3.73
CA GLY A 16 10.99 32.81 3.52
C GLY A 16 12.35 32.45 4.11
N THR A 17 12.43 31.41 4.96
CA THR A 17 13.71 30.91 5.51
C THR A 17 14.42 29.88 4.64
N THR A 18 13.79 29.49 3.53
CA THR A 18 14.32 28.47 2.61
C THR A 18 14.77 29.15 1.32
N GLU A 19 15.92 28.76 0.80
CA GLU A 19 16.35 29.11 -0.56
C GLU A 19 15.63 28.21 -1.57
N TRP A 20 15.10 28.80 -2.65
CA TRP A 20 14.27 28.09 -3.62
C TRP A 20 14.92 28.08 -4.99
N THR A 21 14.70 26.99 -5.71
CA THR A 21 15.13 26.82 -7.09
C THR A 21 14.02 26.20 -7.93
N THR A 22 14.07 26.44 -9.24
CA THR A 22 13.16 25.87 -10.22
C THR A 22 13.88 24.73 -10.93
N ARG A 23 13.29 23.54 -10.95
CA ARG A 23 13.87 22.36 -11.59
C ARG A 23 12.88 21.66 -12.50
N SER A 24 13.41 21.06 -13.55
CA SER A 24 12.65 20.12 -14.37
C SER A 24 12.71 18.72 -13.77
N SER A 25 11.62 17.97 -13.91
CA SER A 25 11.51 16.56 -13.56
C SER A 25 10.87 15.81 -14.73
N ARG A 26 11.52 14.72 -15.14
CA ARG A 26 11.07 13.87 -16.24
C ARG A 26 11.10 12.41 -15.79
N ILE A 27 9.99 11.70 -16.00
CA ILE A 27 9.90 10.26 -15.82
C ILE A 27 9.83 9.63 -17.20
N SER A 28 10.71 8.68 -17.46
CA SER A 28 10.70 7.89 -18.70
C SER A 28 10.43 6.42 -18.40
N ASN A 29 9.82 5.73 -19.36
CA ASN A 29 9.76 4.27 -19.40
C ASN A 29 11.16 3.68 -19.72
N SER A 30 11.30 2.36 -19.56
CA SER A 30 12.55 1.65 -19.92
C SER A 30 12.89 1.74 -21.42
N ASP A 31 11.88 1.98 -22.27
CA ASP A 31 12.04 2.24 -23.71
C ASP A 31 12.40 3.70 -24.05
N GLY A 32 12.57 4.57 -23.04
CA GLY A 32 12.92 5.98 -23.20
C GLY A 32 11.75 6.93 -23.47
N SER A 33 10.52 6.42 -23.65
CA SER A 33 9.33 7.26 -23.82
C SER A 33 8.98 8.04 -22.55
N THR A 34 8.54 9.29 -22.69
CA THR A 34 8.19 10.15 -21.55
C THR A 34 6.83 9.74 -20.98
N VAL A 35 6.80 9.39 -19.69
CA VAL A 35 5.58 9.11 -18.93
C VAL A 35 5.00 10.40 -18.35
N PHE A 36 5.87 11.29 -17.87
CA PHE A 36 5.47 12.53 -17.22
C PHE A 36 6.64 13.51 -17.27
N GLU A 37 6.33 14.80 -17.45
CA GLU A 37 7.32 15.86 -17.43
C GLU A 37 6.74 17.15 -16.81
N MET A 38 7.56 17.85 -16.03
CA MET A 38 7.25 19.16 -15.45
C MET A 38 8.54 19.97 -15.42
N HIS A 39 8.57 21.13 -16.09
CA HIS A 39 9.82 21.88 -16.27
C HIS A 39 10.14 22.90 -15.18
N ASP A 40 9.12 23.28 -14.40
CA ASP A 40 9.11 24.46 -13.55
C ASP A 40 8.71 24.14 -12.11
N ALA A 41 9.11 22.97 -11.61
CA ALA A 41 8.84 22.59 -10.22
C ALA A 41 9.68 23.45 -9.27
N GLN A 42 9.02 24.15 -8.35
CA GLN A 42 9.68 24.91 -7.29
C GLN A 42 9.96 24.03 -6.07
N VAL A 43 11.24 23.89 -5.74
CA VAL A 43 11.72 23.05 -4.64
C VAL A 43 12.77 23.80 -3.80
N PRO A 44 13.02 23.40 -2.54
CA PRO A 44 14.16 23.90 -1.80
C PRO A 44 15.48 23.61 -2.56
N ALA A 45 16.37 24.59 -2.63
CA ALA A 45 17.65 24.48 -3.34
C ALA A 45 18.53 23.36 -2.77
N SER A 46 18.41 23.09 -1.47
CA SER A 46 19.12 22.01 -0.77
C SER A 46 18.67 20.60 -1.14
N TRP A 47 17.49 20.41 -1.75
CA TRP A 47 17.03 19.08 -2.12
C TRP A 47 17.89 18.53 -3.28
N SER A 48 18.06 17.22 -3.35
CA SER A 48 18.70 16.57 -4.50
C SER A 48 17.75 16.51 -5.71
N GLN A 49 18.27 16.33 -6.91
CA GLN A 49 17.45 16.10 -8.11
C GLN A 49 16.55 14.86 -7.93
N LEU A 50 17.05 13.79 -7.31
CA LEU A 50 16.25 12.59 -7.03
C LEU A 50 15.05 12.91 -6.10
N ALA A 51 15.24 13.73 -5.07
CA ALA A 51 14.14 14.16 -4.20
C ALA A 51 13.12 15.02 -4.97
N THR A 52 13.60 15.90 -5.87
CA THR A 52 12.74 16.63 -6.82
C THR A 52 11.93 15.67 -7.67
N ASP A 53 12.57 14.67 -8.28
CA ASP A 53 11.89 13.72 -9.16
C ASP A 53 10.84 12.89 -8.42
N ILE A 54 11.15 12.43 -7.20
CA ILE A 54 10.21 11.68 -6.37
C ILE A 54 9.01 12.55 -5.96
N VAL A 55 9.23 13.77 -5.46
CA VAL A 55 8.12 14.61 -5.01
C VAL A 55 7.23 15.02 -6.16
N VAL A 56 7.82 15.40 -7.30
CA VAL A 56 7.07 15.81 -8.47
C VAL A 56 6.32 14.61 -9.06
N SER A 57 6.96 13.45 -9.18
CA SER A 57 6.34 12.27 -9.78
C SER A 57 5.23 11.65 -8.92
N LYS A 58 5.46 11.53 -7.61
CA LYS A 58 4.61 10.74 -6.70
C LYS A 58 3.71 11.59 -5.81
N TYR A 59 4.17 12.74 -5.35
CA TYR A 59 3.52 13.47 -4.24
C TYR A 59 2.82 14.76 -4.66
N PHE A 60 3.22 15.36 -5.78
CA PHE A 60 2.46 16.46 -6.37
C PHE A 60 1.12 15.95 -6.88
N ARG A 61 0.05 16.58 -6.41
CA ARG A 61 -1.29 16.38 -6.96
C ARG A 61 -1.26 16.76 -8.43
N LYS A 62 -1.75 15.87 -9.29
CA LYS A 62 -1.66 16.03 -10.75
C LYS A 62 -2.76 16.88 -11.38
N ALA A 63 -3.89 17.04 -10.70
CA ALA A 63 -5.05 17.75 -11.23
C ALA A 63 -5.97 18.26 -10.11
N GLY A 64 -6.79 19.26 -10.45
CA GLY A 64 -7.81 19.83 -9.58
C GLY A 64 -7.31 20.93 -8.64
N VAL A 65 -6.06 21.35 -8.77
CA VAL A 65 -5.46 22.42 -7.96
C VAL A 65 -5.70 23.76 -8.69
N PRO A 66 -6.34 24.76 -8.05
CA PRO A 66 -6.48 26.08 -8.64
C PRO A 66 -5.11 26.69 -8.99
N GLN A 67 -4.95 27.10 -10.24
CA GLN A 67 -3.73 27.75 -10.72
C GLN A 67 -3.78 29.24 -10.37
N LEU A 68 -2.66 29.80 -9.94
CA LEU A 68 -2.56 31.19 -9.49
C LEU A 68 -1.79 32.03 -10.50
N GLY A 69 -2.20 33.28 -10.68
CA GLY A 69 -1.45 34.29 -11.42
C GLY A 69 -0.26 34.82 -10.61
N ALA A 70 0.55 35.68 -11.23
CA ALA A 70 1.69 36.33 -10.57
C ALA A 70 1.28 37.20 -9.37
N ASP A 71 0.03 37.65 -9.31
CA ASP A 71 -0.57 38.40 -8.20
C ASP A 71 -1.09 37.50 -7.06
N GLY A 72 -0.91 36.19 -7.17
CA GLY A 72 -1.38 35.19 -6.21
C GLY A 72 -2.89 34.92 -6.27
N ARG A 73 -3.62 35.50 -7.23
CA ARG A 73 -5.07 35.27 -7.38
C ARG A 73 -5.34 34.06 -8.28
N PRO A 74 -6.42 33.30 -8.05
CA PRO A 74 -6.80 32.22 -8.95
C PRO A 74 -7.01 32.71 -10.38
N LEU A 75 -6.33 32.08 -11.33
CA LEU A 75 -6.56 32.27 -12.75
C LEU A 75 -7.98 31.81 -13.09
N LYS A 76 -8.66 32.53 -13.98
CA LYS A 76 -10.00 32.19 -14.45
C LYS A 76 -9.98 31.95 -15.95
N ASP A 77 -10.77 30.98 -16.40
CA ASP A 77 -11.02 30.74 -17.82
C ASP A 77 -11.99 31.80 -18.40
N ALA A 78 -12.27 31.70 -19.70
CA ALA A 78 -13.19 32.60 -20.39
C ALA A 78 -14.63 32.59 -19.81
N ALA A 79 -15.01 31.53 -19.10
CA ALA A 79 -16.31 31.40 -18.43
C ALA A 79 -16.27 31.87 -16.95
N GLY A 80 -15.14 32.43 -16.50
CA GLY A 80 -14.96 32.90 -15.12
C GLY A 80 -14.71 31.80 -14.09
N LYS A 81 -14.53 30.54 -14.52
CA LYS A 81 -14.23 29.41 -13.62
C LYS A 81 -12.73 29.33 -13.33
N PRO A 82 -12.32 28.84 -12.15
CA PRO A 82 -10.90 28.67 -11.84
C PRO A 82 -10.22 27.75 -12.85
N VAL A 83 -9.06 28.16 -13.36
CA VAL A 83 -8.17 27.28 -14.13
C VAL A 83 -7.56 26.27 -13.16
N LEU A 84 -7.70 24.98 -13.46
CA LEU A 84 -7.22 23.89 -12.61
C LEU A 84 -6.02 23.20 -13.25
N GLY A 85 -5.13 22.67 -12.41
CA GLY A 85 -3.90 21.99 -12.85
C GLY A 85 -3.24 21.20 -11.73
N PRO A 86 -1.94 20.88 -11.86
CA PRO A 86 -1.17 20.20 -10.84
C PRO A 86 -0.66 21.15 -9.74
N GLU A 87 -0.18 20.58 -8.63
CA GLU A 87 0.80 21.26 -7.76
C GLU A 87 2.10 21.47 -8.54
N ARG A 88 2.76 22.61 -8.32
CA ARG A 88 4.04 23.00 -8.95
C ARG A 88 5.11 23.37 -7.94
N SER A 89 4.82 23.34 -6.64
CA SER A 89 5.75 23.77 -5.59
C SER A 89 5.68 22.88 -4.34
N VAL A 90 6.83 22.58 -3.74
CA VAL A 90 6.89 21.92 -2.41
C VAL A 90 6.22 22.77 -1.33
N ARG A 91 6.10 24.10 -1.52
CA ARG A 91 5.31 24.97 -0.63
C ARG A 91 3.87 24.51 -0.51
N GLN A 92 3.25 24.16 -1.65
CA GLN A 92 1.87 23.70 -1.73
C GLN A 92 1.70 22.39 -0.94
N VAL A 93 2.62 21.44 -1.12
CA VAL A 93 2.62 20.16 -0.41
C VAL A 93 2.80 20.35 1.09
N ALA A 94 3.82 21.10 1.52
CA ALA A 94 4.06 21.37 2.93
C ALA A 94 2.87 22.11 3.58
N HIS A 95 2.28 23.07 2.88
CA HIS A 95 1.11 23.82 3.35
C HIS A 95 -0.10 22.93 3.57
N ARG A 96 -0.47 22.09 2.60
CA ARG A 96 -1.65 21.24 2.76
C ARG A 96 -1.46 20.19 3.86
N LEU A 97 -0.24 19.71 4.08
CA LEU A 97 0.05 18.79 5.19
C LEU A 97 -0.01 19.52 6.54
N ALA A 98 0.92 20.45 6.79
CA ALA A 98 1.02 21.16 8.07
C ALA A 98 -0.24 21.95 8.40
N GLY A 99 -0.85 22.59 7.40
CA GLY A 99 -2.10 23.35 7.52
C GLY A 99 -3.29 22.46 7.87
N CYS A 100 -3.44 21.30 7.23
CA CYS A 100 -4.53 20.38 7.56
C CYS A 100 -4.38 19.81 8.98
N TRP A 101 -3.17 19.41 9.38
CA TRP A 101 -2.94 18.93 10.75
C TRP A 101 -3.21 20.01 11.79
N ARG A 102 -2.77 21.25 11.54
CA ARG A 102 -3.12 22.41 12.37
C ARG A 102 -4.63 22.61 12.44
N HIS A 103 -5.31 22.61 11.28
CA HIS A 103 -6.76 22.81 11.20
C HIS A 103 -7.53 21.81 12.07
N TRP A 104 -7.16 20.53 12.02
CA TRP A 104 -7.77 19.50 12.87
C TRP A 104 -7.45 19.69 14.35
N GLY A 105 -6.21 20.06 14.67
CA GLY A 105 -5.82 20.38 16.06
C GLY A 105 -6.59 21.57 16.63
N GLU A 106 -6.83 22.62 15.83
CA GLU A 106 -7.66 23.76 16.22
C GLU A 106 -9.14 23.34 16.38
N LYS A 107 -9.69 22.62 15.40
CA LYS A 107 -11.09 22.17 15.40
C LYS A 107 -11.43 21.29 16.60
N PHE A 108 -10.49 20.48 17.08
CA PHE A 108 -10.67 19.60 18.23
C PHE A 108 -10.08 20.14 19.54
N GLY A 109 -9.65 21.41 19.57
CA GLY A 109 -9.23 22.08 20.81
C GLY A 109 -7.90 21.56 21.38
N TYR A 110 -7.00 21.06 20.53
CA TYR A 110 -5.72 20.52 20.98
C TYR A 110 -4.75 21.62 21.41
N PHE A 111 -4.86 22.84 20.88
CA PHE A 111 -3.93 23.94 21.18
C PHE A 111 -4.43 24.80 22.35
N THR A 112 -3.50 25.22 23.21
CA THR A 112 -3.84 26.05 24.38
C THR A 112 -4.15 27.50 23.97
N ALA A 113 -3.44 28.00 22.97
CA ALA A 113 -3.64 29.33 22.40
C ALA A 113 -3.30 29.34 20.90
N LYS A 114 -3.75 30.37 20.18
CA LYS A 114 -3.45 30.55 18.75
C LYS A 114 -1.95 30.48 18.44
N LYS A 115 -1.11 31.06 19.31
CA LYS A 115 0.35 31.03 19.16
C LYS A 115 0.94 29.62 19.12
N ASP A 116 0.29 28.65 19.78
CA ASP A 116 0.73 27.25 19.78
C ASP A 116 0.36 26.58 18.44
N ALA A 117 -0.80 26.90 17.87
CA ALA A 117 -1.20 26.42 16.55
C ALA A 117 -0.32 27.01 15.43
N ASP A 118 0.02 28.31 15.53
CA ASP A 118 0.96 28.96 14.61
C ASP A 118 2.36 28.33 14.73
N ALA A 119 2.85 28.10 15.95
CA ALA A 119 4.13 27.42 16.16
C ALA A 119 4.12 25.98 15.61
N PHE A 120 3.03 25.23 15.82
CA PHE A 120 2.89 23.87 15.29
C PHE A 120 3.00 23.83 13.76
N TYR A 121 2.31 24.75 13.08
CA TYR A 121 2.38 24.85 11.62
C TYR A 121 3.78 25.20 11.14
N ASP A 122 4.39 26.24 11.73
CA ASP A 122 5.69 26.74 11.29
C ASP A 122 6.79 25.68 11.51
N GLU A 123 6.83 25.05 12.68
CA GLU A 123 7.84 24.02 12.99
C GLU A 123 7.71 22.81 12.04
N LEU A 124 6.47 22.34 11.77
CA LEU A 124 6.27 21.22 10.85
C LEU A 124 6.59 21.58 9.41
N ALA A 125 6.21 22.76 8.94
CA ALA A 125 6.58 23.24 7.62
C ALA A 125 8.10 23.32 7.49
N HIS A 126 8.80 23.87 8.47
CA HIS A 126 10.26 23.92 8.50
C HIS A 126 10.88 22.51 8.44
N MET A 127 10.40 21.58 9.26
CA MET A 127 10.90 20.20 9.30
C MET A 127 10.68 19.46 7.97
N LEU A 128 9.54 19.67 7.31
CA LEU A 128 9.25 19.10 5.99
C LEU A 128 10.18 19.67 4.91
N LEU A 129 10.38 21.00 4.90
CA LEU A 129 11.25 21.68 3.93
C LEU A 129 12.71 21.27 4.07
N ASN A 130 13.17 21.01 5.30
CA ASN A 130 14.54 20.59 5.60
C ASN A 130 14.71 19.06 5.71
N GLN A 131 13.69 18.28 5.31
CA GLN A 131 13.70 16.81 5.33
C GLN A 131 14.07 16.20 6.71
N MET A 132 13.71 16.88 7.80
CA MET A 132 13.98 16.43 9.18
C MET A 132 12.98 15.37 9.65
N ALA A 133 11.78 15.38 9.08
CA ALA A 133 10.76 14.38 9.30
C ALA A 133 9.90 14.21 8.04
N ALA A 134 9.40 12.99 7.83
CA ALA A 134 8.50 12.68 6.74
C ALA A 134 7.40 11.74 7.23
N PRO A 135 6.11 12.07 7.04
CA PRO A 135 5.04 11.13 7.30
C PRO A 135 5.02 9.99 6.26
N ASN A 136 4.23 8.95 6.52
CA ASN A 136 4.02 7.86 5.57
C ASN A 136 3.37 8.34 4.25
N SER A 137 3.59 7.62 3.14
CA SER A 137 3.20 8.06 1.78
C SER A 137 1.72 8.47 1.61
N PRO A 138 0.72 7.74 2.15
CA PRO A 138 -0.69 8.18 2.09
C PRO A 138 -0.98 9.58 2.65
N GLN A 139 -0.20 10.05 3.64
CA GLN A 139 -0.31 11.44 4.10
C GLN A 139 0.03 12.39 2.96
N TRP A 140 1.15 12.16 2.26
CA TRP A 140 1.54 12.94 1.11
C TRP A 140 0.52 12.85 -0.03
N PHE A 141 -0.19 11.75 -0.23
CA PHE A 141 -1.17 11.66 -1.32
C PHE A 141 -2.47 12.41 -1.02
N ASN A 142 -2.99 12.27 0.21
CA ASN A 142 -4.39 12.57 0.49
C ASN A 142 -4.59 13.71 1.49
N THR A 143 -3.63 13.94 2.39
CA THR A 143 -3.82 14.90 3.47
C THR A 143 -3.88 16.32 2.93
N GLY A 144 -4.94 17.01 3.34
CA GLY A 144 -5.12 18.44 3.12
C GLY A 144 -5.61 18.84 1.73
N LEU A 145 -5.92 17.89 0.84
CA LEU A 145 -6.46 18.23 -0.49
C LEU A 145 -7.77 19.04 -0.40
N ASN A 146 -8.67 18.65 0.52
CA ASN A 146 -9.89 19.41 0.76
C ASN A 146 -9.60 20.74 1.49
N TYR A 147 -8.78 20.70 2.54
CA TYR A 147 -8.41 21.89 3.31
C TYR A 147 -7.77 22.99 2.45
N ALA A 148 -6.79 22.65 1.60
CA ALA A 148 -6.02 23.63 0.84
C ALA A 148 -6.70 24.02 -0.48
N TYR A 149 -7.45 23.11 -1.11
CA TYR A 149 -7.94 23.30 -2.48
C TYR A 149 -9.44 23.11 -2.65
N GLY A 150 -10.17 22.74 -1.60
CA GLY A 150 -11.59 22.39 -1.68
C GLY A 150 -11.87 21.09 -2.46
N ILE A 151 -10.84 20.31 -2.80
CA ILE A 151 -10.99 19.06 -3.55
C ILE A 151 -11.82 18.08 -2.71
N SER A 152 -12.86 17.53 -3.32
CA SER A 152 -13.73 16.51 -2.74
C SER A 152 -14.01 15.40 -3.77
N GLY A 153 -14.82 14.41 -3.40
CA GLY A 153 -15.22 13.31 -4.27
C GLY A 153 -16.32 12.47 -3.62
N PRO A 154 -17.02 11.60 -4.37
CA PRO A 154 -18.09 10.78 -3.81
C PRO A 154 -17.59 9.89 -2.66
N ALA A 155 -18.48 9.53 -1.74
CA ALA A 155 -18.16 8.55 -0.69
C ALA A 155 -17.61 7.25 -1.30
N GLN A 156 -16.56 6.69 -0.69
CA GLN A 156 -15.89 5.47 -1.16
C GLN A 156 -15.83 4.37 -0.10
N GLY A 157 -16.52 4.56 1.04
CA GLY A 157 -16.59 3.54 2.09
C GLY A 157 -15.41 3.55 3.08
N HIS A 158 -14.78 4.71 3.30
CA HIS A 158 -13.79 4.88 4.38
C HIS A 158 -14.48 4.95 5.73
N TRP A 159 -13.83 4.41 6.76
CA TRP A 159 -14.30 4.54 8.13
C TRP A 159 -13.61 5.72 8.82
N ILE A 160 -14.39 6.48 9.59
CA ILE A 160 -13.93 7.56 10.45
C ILE A 160 -14.39 7.28 11.87
N ALA A 161 -13.55 7.58 12.84
CA ALA A 161 -13.92 7.53 14.25
C ALA A 161 -14.37 8.92 14.72
N ASP A 162 -15.48 8.98 15.45
CA ASP A 162 -15.87 10.19 16.16
C ASP A 162 -14.86 10.50 17.27
N HIS A 163 -14.35 11.73 17.28
CA HIS A 163 -13.23 12.11 18.14
C HIS A 163 -13.56 12.14 19.64
N LYS A 164 -14.85 12.15 20.02
CA LYS A 164 -15.28 12.17 21.44
C LYS A 164 -15.69 10.79 21.92
N THR A 165 -16.48 10.09 21.11
CA THR A 165 -17.12 8.83 21.48
C THR A 165 -16.36 7.60 21.01
N GLY A 166 -15.43 7.76 20.04
CA GLY A 166 -14.73 6.66 19.40
C GLY A 166 -15.61 5.83 18.45
N LYS A 167 -16.91 6.14 18.32
CA LYS A 167 -17.81 5.41 17.42
C LYS A 167 -17.36 5.57 15.98
N VAL A 168 -17.29 4.46 15.25
CA VAL A 168 -16.88 4.45 13.85
C VAL A 168 -18.10 4.54 12.92
N GLY A 169 -17.95 5.27 11.82
CA GLY A 169 -18.96 5.37 10.76
C GLY A 169 -18.32 5.66 9.41
N LEU A 170 -19.10 5.59 8.34
CA LEU A 170 -18.60 5.85 6.99
C LEU A 170 -18.38 7.36 6.76
N ALA A 171 -17.27 7.70 6.11
CA ALA A 171 -16.99 9.04 5.64
C ALA A 171 -18.02 9.47 4.58
N LYS A 172 -18.45 10.72 4.67
CA LYS A 172 -19.44 11.31 3.74
C LYS A 172 -18.90 11.54 2.33
N ASP A 173 -17.59 11.69 2.20
CA ASP A 173 -16.89 11.96 0.95
C ASP A 173 -15.43 11.47 1.03
N ALA A 174 -14.70 11.61 -0.06
CA ALA A 174 -13.35 11.08 -0.21
C ALA A 174 -12.22 11.86 0.50
N TYR A 175 -12.38 13.15 0.76
CA TYR A 175 -11.23 14.02 1.09
C TYR A 175 -11.44 15.01 2.25
N THR A 176 -12.68 15.22 2.73
CA THR A 176 -12.89 15.98 3.98
C THR A 176 -12.33 15.24 5.18
N HIS A 177 -12.44 13.91 5.17
CA HIS A 177 -11.73 12.99 6.06
C HIS A 177 -10.91 12.06 5.16
N PRO A 178 -9.68 12.46 4.80
CA PRO A 178 -8.86 11.65 3.89
C PRO A 178 -8.54 10.29 4.52
N GLN A 179 -8.05 9.36 3.70
CA GLN A 179 -7.41 8.12 4.16
C GLN A 179 -5.88 8.28 4.12
N PRO A 180 -5.22 8.63 5.24
CA PRO A 180 -3.80 8.97 5.23
C PRO A 180 -2.95 7.96 6.01
N HIS A 181 -3.44 6.74 6.20
CA HIS A 181 -2.73 5.68 6.93
C HIS A 181 -2.15 4.64 5.96
N ALA A 182 -0.91 4.20 6.21
CA ALA A 182 -0.22 3.26 5.33
C ALA A 182 -0.51 1.79 5.64
N CYS A 183 -0.88 1.44 6.87
CA CYS A 183 -0.90 0.05 7.32
C CYS A 183 -2.28 -0.29 7.90
N PHE A 184 -2.86 -1.39 7.42
CA PHE A 184 -4.11 -1.95 7.94
C PHE A 184 -3.98 -3.45 8.14
N ILE A 185 -4.43 -3.92 9.31
CA ILE A 185 -4.65 -5.34 9.58
C ILE A 185 -6.14 -5.59 9.38
N GLN A 186 -6.49 -6.63 8.64
CA GLN A 186 -7.86 -6.98 8.33
C GLN A 186 -8.18 -8.40 8.81
N GLY A 187 -9.42 -8.60 9.26
CA GLY A 187 -9.97 -9.91 9.55
C GLY A 187 -10.67 -10.50 8.34
N VAL A 188 -10.71 -11.83 8.28
CA VAL A 188 -11.50 -12.60 7.33
C VAL A 188 -12.18 -13.74 8.07
N LYS A 189 -13.48 -13.90 7.81
CA LYS A 189 -14.29 -15.04 8.24
C LYS A 189 -14.30 -16.10 7.14
N ASP A 190 -14.49 -17.34 7.54
CA ASP A 190 -14.71 -18.47 6.63
C ASP A 190 -16.14 -18.45 6.04
N ASP A 191 -16.43 -17.37 5.32
CA ASP A 191 -17.69 -17.07 4.65
C ASP A 191 -17.37 -16.49 3.26
N LEU A 192 -18.09 -16.92 2.23
CA LEU A 192 -17.79 -16.49 0.86
C LEU A 192 -18.16 -15.01 0.61
N VAL A 193 -19.38 -14.58 0.97
CA VAL A 193 -19.97 -13.30 0.51
C VAL A 193 -20.56 -12.43 1.61
N GLY A 194 -20.73 -12.95 2.83
CA GLY A 194 -21.25 -12.25 3.99
C GLY A 194 -20.28 -11.18 4.51
N GLU A 195 -20.76 -10.38 5.45
CA GLU A 195 -19.98 -9.30 6.07
C GLU A 195 -18.76 -9.84 6.83
N GLY A 196 -17.57 -9.35 6.44
CA GLY A 196 -16.29 -9.85 6.93
C GLY A 196 -15.82 -11.15 6.26
N GLY A 197 -16.54 -11.66 5.27
CA GLY A 197 -16.16 -12.82 4.46
C GLY A 197 -15.07 -12.52 3.42
N ILE A 198 -14.79 -13.51 2.57
CA ILE A 198 -13.69 -13.51 1.59
C ILE A 198 -13.91 -12.44 0.51
N MET A 199 -15.08 -12.39 -0.12
CA MET A 199 -15.34 -11.40 -1.18
C MET A 199 -15.49 -9.97 -0.63
N ASP A 200 -16.01 -9.83 0.59
CA ASP A 200 -16.03 -8.55 1.29
C ASP A 200 -14.62 -8.04 1.60
N LEU A 201 -13.69 -8.94 2.00
CA LEU A 201 -12.28 -8.58 2.19
C LEU A 201 -11.68 -7.94 0.93
N TRP A 202 -11.87 -8.53 -0.25
CA TRP A 202 -11.36 -7.95 -1.50
C TRP A 202 -11.91 -6.55 -1.76
N THR A 203 -13.19 -6.32 -1.44
CA THR A 203 -13.81 -5.00 -1.55
C THR A 203 -13.19 -4.01 -0.57
N ARG A 204 -12.96 -4.40 0.68
CA ARG A 204 -12.33 -3.57 1.71
C ARG A 204 -10.87 -3.25 1.35
N GLU A 205 -10.11 -4.24 0.90
CA GLU A 205 -8.73 -4.06 0.45
C GLU A 205 -8.65 -3.12 -0.75
N ALA A 206 -9.54 -3.27 -1.74
CA ALA A 206 -9.59 -2.37 -2.89
C ALA A 206 -9.81 -0.91 -2.50
N ARG A 207 -10.69 -0.65 -1.52
CA ARG A 207 -10.90 0.70 -0.97
C ARG A 207 -9.63 1.26 -0.33
N LEU A 208 -8.86 0.44 0.39
CA LEU A 208 -7.61 0.87 1.03
C LEU A 208 -6.49 1.09 0.00
N PHE A 209 -6.32 0.17 -0.95
CA PHE A 209 -5.33 0.28 -2.01
C PHE A 209 -5.54 1.53 -2.86
N LYS A 210 -6.80 1.85 -3.22
CA LYS A 210 -7.14 3.05 -3.99
C LYS A 210 -6.54 4.34 -3.41
N TYR A 211 -6.34 4.42 -2.10
CA TYR A 211 -5.82 5.61 -1.41
C TYR A 211 -4.36 5.48 -0.95
N GLY A 212 -3.66 4.42 -1.35
CA GLY A 212 -2.22 4.31 -1.08
C GLY A 212 -1.86 3.42 0.11
N SER A 213 -2.85 2.83 0.78
CA SER A 213 -2.65 1.99 1.96
C SER A 213 -2.23 0.57 1.56
N GLY A 214 -1.47 -0.10 2.42
CA GLY A 214 -1.21 -1.54 2.37
C GLY A 214 -2.11 -2.29 3.36
N THR A 215 -2.34 -3.57 3.07
CA THR A 215 -3.21 -4.43 3.88
C THR A 215 -2.51 -5.75 4.22
N GLY A 216 -2.72 -6.23 5.44
CA GLY A 216 -2.29 -7.55 5.89
C GLY A 216 -3.46 -8.31 6.49
N THR A 217 -3.58 -9.59 6.15
CA THR A 217 -4.66 -10.46 6.63
C THR A 217 -4.09 -11.81 7.03
N ASN A 218 -4.47 -12.30 8.21
CA ASN A 218 -4.26 -13.69 8.59
C ASN A 218 -5.44 -14.54 8.06
N PHE A 219 -5.14 -15.48 7.16
CA PHE A 219 -6.14 -16.32 6.51
C PHE A 219 -6.41 -17.64 7.22
N SER A 220 -5.80 -17.86 8.39
CA SER A 220 -5.86 -19.13 9.10
C SER A 220 -7.25 -19.55 9.55
N ASN A 221 -8.22 -18.65 9.57
CA ASN A 221 -9.61 -19.01 9.87
C ASN A 221 -10.34 -19.64 8.69
N VAL A 222 -9.86 -19.43 7.45
CA VAL A 222 -10.49 -19.97 6.24
C VAL A 222 -10.21 -21.47 6.15
N ARG A 223 -11.21 -22.28 5.81
CA ARG A 223 -11.06 -23.74 5.76
C ARG A 223 -10.08 -24.19 4.67
N GLY A 224 -9.36 -25.28 4.95
CA GLY A 224 -8.46 -25.93 4.01
C GLY A 224 -9.17 -26.69 2.91
N GLU A 225 -8.39 -27.19 1.96
CA GLU A 225 -8.89 -28.06 0.89
C GLU A 225 -9.51 -29.34 1.48
N ASN A 226 -10.55 -29.87 0.84
CA ASN A 226 -11.25 -31.10 1.23
C ASN A 226 -12.03 -31.04 2.57
N GLU A 227 -12.04 -29.91 3.26
CA GLU A 227 -12.99 -29.68 4.37
C GLU A 227 -14.43 -29.59 3.85
N GLN A 228 -15.40 -29.98 4.68
CA GLN A 228 -16.81 -30.08 4.26
C GLN A 228 -17.44 -28.70 4.06
N LEU A 229 -18.39 -28.59 3.13
CA LEU A 229 -19.21 -27.40 2.92
C LEU A 229 -20.63 -27.63 3.48
N SER A 230 -21.29 -26.55 3.93
CA SER A 230 -22.64 -26.62 4.52
C SER A 230 -23.72 -27.10 3.53
N GLY A 231 -23.57 -26.75 2.25
CA GLY A 231 -24.46 -27.20 1.17
C GLY A 231 -24.15 -28.60 0.61
N GLY A 232 -23.22 -29.33 1.22
CA GLY A 232 -22.64 -30.55 0.65
C GLY A 232 -21.44 -30.28 -0.26
N GLY A 233 -20.62 -31.30 -0.47
CA GLY A 233 -19.36 -31.19 -1.22
C GLY A 233 -18.14 -30.83 -0.37
N ARG A 234 -17.07 -30.41 -1.04
CA ARG A 234 -15.75 -30.17 -0.45
C ARG A 234 -15.19 -28.82 -0.86
N SER A 235 -14.50 -28.16 0.08
CA SER A 235 -13.77 -26.91 -0.16
C SER A 235 -12.66 -27.09 -1.20
N SER A 236 -12.50 -26.09 -2.07
CA SER A 236 -11.36 -25.94 -2.99
C SER A 236 -10.09 -25.44 -2.30
N GLY A 237 -10.15 -25.18 -1.00
CA GLY A 237 -9.04 -24.80 -0.14
C GLY A 237 -8.63 -23.34 -0.25
N LEU A 238 -7.82 -22.92 0.72
CA LEU A 238 -7.39 -21.54 0.91
C LEU A 238 -6.68 -20.99 -0.35
N MET A 239 -5.83 -21.81 -0.95
CA MET A 239 -4.99 -21.39 -2.08
C MET A 239 -5.80 -20.91 -3.29
N SER A 240 -7.03 -21.43 -3.48
CA SER A 240 -7.92 -20.98 -4.55
C SER A 240 -8.33 -19.51 -4.37
N PHE A 241 -8.64 -19.11 -3.14
CA PHE A 241 -9.01 -17.73 -2.81
C PHE A 241 -7.81 -16.79 -2.78
N LEU A 242 -6.65 -17.25 -2.31
CA LEU A 242 -5.42 -16.45 -2.37
C LEU A 242 -5.02 -16.08 -3.80
N LYS A 243 -5.25 -16.97 -4.78
CA LYS A 243 -5.06 -16.65 -6.21
C LYS A 243 -6.00 -15.56 -6.70
N ILE A 244 -7.25 -15.55 -6.24
CA ILE A 244 -8.20 -14.46 -6.56
C ILE A 244 -7.69 -13.14 -5.96
N GLY A 245 -7.27 -13.17 -4.69
CA GLY A 245 -6.72 -12.01 -3.99
C GLY A 245 -5.46 -11.44 -4.64
N ASP A 246 -4.57 -12.32 -5.09
CA ASP A 246 -3.36 -11.96 -5.83
C ASP A 246 -3.70 -11.21 -7.13
N ARG A 247 -4.65 -11.72 -7.91
CA ARG A 247 -5.14 -11.04 -9.13
C ARG A 247 -5.81 -9.71 -8.82
N ALA A 248 -6.62 -9.65 -7.76
CA ALA A 248 -7.27 -8.42 -7.34
C ALA A 248 -6.24 -7.34 -6.93
N ALA A 249 -5.21 -7.71 -6.17
CA ALA A 249 -4.14 -6.80 -5.78
C ALA A 249 -3.33 -6.30 -6.99
N GLY A 250 -3.00 -7.19 -7.94
CA GLY A 250 -2.26 -6.83 -9.16
C GLY A 250 -3.03 -5.87 -10.08
N ALA A 251 -4.37 -5.93 -10.10
CA ALA A 251 -5.20 -5.07 -10.92
C ALA A 251 -5.33 -3.62 -10.38
N ILE A 252 -5.04 -3.40 -9.09
CA ILE A 252 -5.32 -2.11 -8.43
C ILE A 252 -4.03 -1.29 -8.26
N LYS A 253 -4.04 -0.11 -8.88
CA LYS A 253 -2.98 0.90 -8.72
C LYS A 253 -3.18 1.69 -7.42
N SER A 254 -2.17 1.66 -6.57
CA SER A 254 -2.23 2.23 -5.22
C SER A 254 -2.13 3.77 -5.24
N GLY A 255 -3.05 4.43 -4.54
CA GLY A 255 -3.10 5.90 -4.43
C GLY A 255 -3.39 6.64 -5.73
N GLY A 256 -3.89 5.94 -6.77
CA GLY A 256 -4.04 6.53 -8.11
C GLY A 256 -2.70 6.87 -8.80
N THR A 257 -1.59 6.32 -8.30
CA THR A 257 -0.23 6.50 -8.84
C THR A 257 0.25 5.21 -9.53
N THR A 258 1.47 5.20 -10.07
CA THR A 258 2.06 4.00 -10.71
C THR A 258 2.51 2.90 -9.74
N ARG A 259 2.14 2.94 -8.45
CA ARG A 259 2.56 1.96 -7.45
C ARG A 259 1.61 0.76 -7.39
N ARG A 260 2.14 -0.46 -7.30
CA ARG A 260 1.35 -1.68 -7.03
C ARG A 260 0.73 -1.66 -5.64
N ALA A 261 -0.42 -2.31 -5.46
CA ALA A 261 -0.99 -2.57 -4.14
C ALA A 261 0.00 -3.35 -3.26
N ALA A 262 0.04 -3.02 -1.97
CA ALA A 262 0.88 -3.73 -1.00
C ALA A 262 0.01 -4.66 -0.17
N LYS A 263 0.17 -5.97 -0.37
CA LYS A 263 -0.61 -6.99 0.32
C LYS A 263 0.30 -7.93 1.11
N MET A 264 -0.09 -8.26 2.33
CA MET A 264 0.51 -9.31 3.14
C MET A 264 -0.52 -10.42 3.41
N VAL A 265 -0.08 -11.66 3.24
CA VAL A 265 -0.87 -12.86 3.52
C VAL A 265 -0.15 -13.65 4.61
N CYS A 266 -0.82 -13.88 5.73
CA CYS A 266 -0.30 -14.70 6.82
C CYS A 266 -1.07 -16.01 6.93
N LEU A 267 -0.36 -17.08 7.27
CA LEU A 267 -0.94 -18.39 7.56
C LEU A 267 -0.25 -19.04 8.77
N ASP A 268 -1.03 -19.53 9.71
CA ASP A 268 -0.56 -20.24 10.90
C ASP A 268 0.06 -21.57 10.47
N VAL A 269 1.18 -21.92 11.10
CA VAL A 269 1.98 -23.11 10.73
C VAL A 269 1.24 -24.45 10.90
N ASN A 270 0.12 -24.48 11.65
CA ASN A 270 -0.73 -25.67 11.81
C ASN A 270 -1.92 -25.73 10.81
N HIS A 271 -1.97 -24.83 9.82
CA HIS A 271 -3.05 -24.82 8.85
C HIS A 271 -2.96 -26.03 7.90
N PRO A 272 -4.07 -26.69 7.52
CA PRO A 272 -4.07 -27.88 6.66
C PRO A 272 -3.45 -27.64 5.27
N ASP A 273 -3.55 -26.42 4.75
CA ASP A 273 -2.93 -26.04 3.46
C ASP A 273 -1.49 -25.47 3.61
N ILE A 274 -0.83 -25.56 4.79
CA ILE A 274 0.46 -24.89 5.04
C ILE A 274 1.56 -25.31 4.06
N GLU A 275 1.70 -26.61 3.76
CA GLU A 275 2.72 -27.09 2.82
C GLU A 275 2.51 -26.49 1.42
N LYS A 276 1.25 -26.36 0.97
CA LYS A 276 0.94 -25.73 -0.32
C LYS A 276 1.23 -24.24 -0.31
N PHE A 277 0.96 -23.57 0.80
CA PHE A 277 1.21 -22.15 0.98
C PHE A 277 2.71 -21.83 0.95
N VAL A 278 3.52 -22.58 1.71
CA VAL A 278 4.99 -22.45 1.77
C VAL A 278 5.61 -22.63 0.39
N ASN A 279 5.23 -23.69 -0.32
CA ASN A 279 5.81 -24.02 -1.61
C ASN A 279 5.21 -23.23 -2.79
N TRP A 280 4.23 -22.34 -2.54
CA TRP A 280 3.47 -21.70 -3.61
C TRP A 280 4.37 -20.88 -4.53
N LYS A 281 5.11 -19.92 -4.00
CA LYS A 281 5.93 -19.02 -4.82
C LYS A 281 7.08 -19.73 -5.51
N VAL A 282 7.77 -20.65 -4.84
CA VAL A 282 8.81 -21.48 -5.46
C VAL A 282 8.27 -22.21 -6.69
N ARG A 283 7.07 -22.78 -6.59
CA ARG A 283 6.42 -23.44 -7.71
C ARG A 283 6.14 -22.49 -8.87
N GLU A 284 5.75 -21.25 -8.58
CA GLU A 284 5.49 -20.24 -9.59
C GLU A 284 6.79 -19.72 -10.23
N GLU A 285 7.89 -19.58 -9.47
CA GLU A 285 9.22 -19.25 -10.01
C GLU A 285 9.72 -20.33 -10.99
N ILE A 286 9.56 -21.61 -10.66
CA ILE A 286 9.89 -22.72 -11.56
C ILE A 286 9.06 -22.64 -12.86
N LYS A 287 7.78 -22.28 -12.77
CA LYS A 287 6.93 -22.08 -13.97
C LYS A 287 7.41 -20.90 -14.80
N VAL A 288 7.75 -19.77 -14.17
CA VAL A 288 8.30 -18.60 -14.88
C VAL A 288 9.57 -18.99 -15.60
N ALA A 289 10.50 -19.71 -14.96
CA ALA A 289 11.73 -20.17 -15.60
C ALA A 289 11.46 -20.99 -16.87
N ALA A 290 10.46 -21.89 -16.83
CA ALA A 290 10.04 -22.66 -18.00
C ALA A 290 9.43 -21.77 -19.11
N LEU A 291 8.61 -20.77 -18.74
CA LEU A 291 8.05 -19.80 -19.70
C LEU A 291 9.14 -18.97 -20.37
N VAL A 292 10.10 -18.46 -19.60
CA VAL A 292 11.26 -17.71 -20.11
C VAL A 292 12.03 -18.55 -21.11
N GLU A 293 12.28 -19.82 -20.79
CA GLU A 293 13.02 -20.71 -21.67
C GLU A 293 12.27 -21.00 -22.98
N GLY A 294 10.95 -21.20 -22.90
CA GLY A 294 10.10 -21.32 -24.08
C GLY A 294 10.08 -20.05 -24.94
N MET A 295 10.01 -18.86 -24.33
CA MET A 295 10.02 -17.57 -25.04
C MET A 295 11.32 -17.34 -25.81
N LYS A 296 12.47 -17.73 -25.25
CA LYS A 296 13.78 -17.64 -25.95
C LYS A 296 13.81 -18.48 -27.23
N HIS A 297 13.12 -19.62 -27.20
CA HIS A 297 13.12 -20.64 -28.27
C HIS A 297 11.89 -20.60 -29.18
N LEU A 298 11.10 -19.51 -29.15
CA LEU A 298 9.98 -19.34 -30.07
C LEU A 298 10.42 -19.48 -31.53
N ALA A 299 9.67 -20.27 -32.30
CA ALA A 299 9.91 -20.46 -33.72
C ALA A 299 9.72 -19.14 -34.49
N PRO A 300 10.41 -18.93 -35.63
CA PRO A 300 10.33 -17.67 -36.39
C PRO A 300 8.90 -17.22 -36.70
N ASN A 301 8.05 -18.15 -37.13
CA ASN A 301 6.64 -17.87 -37.42
C ASN A 301 5.83 -17.40 -36.21
N GLN A 302 6.19 -17.80 -34.98
CA GLN A 302 5.54 -17.32 -33.76
C GLN A 302 6.02 -15.92 -33.37
N LYS A 303 7.29 -15.59 -33.63
CA LYS A 303 7.83 -14.25 -33.43
C LYS A 303 7.21 -13.26 -34.41
N GLU A 304 7.14 -13.62 -35.69
CA GLU A 304 6.46 -12.85 -36.73
C GLU A 304 4.98 -12.62 -36.39
N LEU A 305 4.30 -13.65 -35.88
CA LEU A 305 2.92 -13.53 -35.42
C LEU A 305 2.80 -12.55 -34.24
N ALA A 306 3.69 -12.63 -33.25
CA ALA A 306 3.68 -11.69 -32.13
C ALA A 306 3.88 -10.25 -32.61
N GLU A 307 4.83 -10.01 -33.51
CA GLU A 307 5.08 -8.70 -34.12
C GLU A 307 3.86 -8.18 -34.91
N GLN A 308 3.23 -9.04 -35.72
CA GLN A 308 2.04 -8.70 -36.50
C GLN A 308 0.88 -8.21 -35.60
N PHE A 309 0.72 -8.81 -34.43
CA PHE A 309 -0.32 -8.43 -33.47
C PHE A 309 0.15 -7.38 -32.45
N GLY A 310 1.40 -6.91 -32.54
CA GLY A 310 1.98 -5.95 -31.59
C GLY A 310 2.09 -6.51 -30.16
N LEU A 311 2.23 -7.83 -30.01
CA LEU A 311 2.36 -8.50 -28.72
C LEU A 311 3.79 -8.40 -28.20
N LYS A 312 3.94 -8.07 -26.91
CA LYS A 312 5.24 -7.97 -26.26
C LYS A 312 5.45 -9.16 -25.32
N LEU A 313 5.86 -10.28 -25.91
CA LEU A 313 6.19 -11.51 -25.19
C LEU A 313 7.55 -11.35 -24.48
N ASP A 314 7.53 -10.73 -23.30
CA ASP A 314 8.72 -10.49 -22.50
C ASP A 314 8.70 -11.22 -21.14
N TYR A 315 9.88 -11.30 -20.56
CA TYR A 315 10.15 -11.98 -19.30
C TYR A 315 10.83 -11.05 -18.28
N ASP A 316 10.66 -9.74 -18.45
CA ASP A 316 10.98 -8.77 -17.40
C ASP A 316 10.17 -9.10 -16.14
N PHE A 317 10.68 -8.74 -14.96
CA PHE A 317 9.95 -8.95 -13.71
C PHE A 317 8.61 -8.19 -13.66
N ASN A 318 8.46 -7.11 -14.43
CA ASN A 318 7.18 -6.40 -14.65
C ASN A 318 6.59 -6.72 -16.03
N GLY A 319 6.97 -7.87 -16.59
CA GLY A 319 6.66 -8.33 -17.93
C GLY A 319 5.60 -9.42 -17.99
N GLU A 320 5.28 -9.84 -19.21
CA GLU A 320 4.16 -10.74 -19.49
C GLU A 320 4.30 -12.09 -18.77
N ALA A 321 5.49 -12.70 -18.78
CA ALA A 321 5.72 -13.98 -18.11
C ALA A 321 5.31 -13.94 -16.62
N TYR A 322 5.77 -12.93 -15.87
CA TYR A 322 5.42 -12.77 -14.46
C TYR A 322 3.95 -12.41 -14.24
N TYR A 323 3.32 -11.69 -15.17
CA TYR A 323 1.87 -11.44 -15.11
C TYR A 323 1.03 -12.69 -15.32
N THR A 324 1.54 -13.78 -15.90
CA THR A 324 0.75 -15.01 -16.10
C THR A 324 0.74 -15.94 -14.90
N VAL A 325 1.76 -15.87 -14.03
CA VAL A 325 1.84 -16.71 -12.82
C VAL A 325 1.13 -16.06 -11.63
N SER A 326 0.96 -16.83 -10.55
CA SER A 326 0.24 -16.40 -9.35
C SER A 326 1.17 -16.11 -8.17
N GLY A 327 0.65 -15.43 -7.15
CA GLY A 327 1.36 -15.14 -5.90
C GLY A 327 2.36 -14.00 -5.97
N GLN A 328 2.37 -13.22 -7.05
CA GLN A 328 3.36 -12.16 -7.30
C GLN A 328 2.98 -10.80 -6.69
N ASN A 329 1.74 -10.64 -6.23
CA ASN A 329 1.18 -9.38 -5.72
C ASN A 329 0.93 -9.39 -4.21
N SER A 330 1.52 -10.34 -3.49
CA SER A 330 1.54 -10.36 -2.03
C SER A 330 2.89 -10.80 -1.48
N ASN A 331 3.22 -10.32 -0.28
CA ASN A 331 4.24 -10.94 0.55
C ASN A 331 3.55 -12.01 1.40
N ASN A 332 4.11 -13.20 1.43
CA ASN A 332 3.56 -14.35 2.14
C ASN A 332 4.37 -14.57 3.41
N SER A 333 3.72 -14.86 4.53
CA SER A 333 4.41 -15.14 5.78
C SER A 333 3.77 -16.30 6.53
N VAL A 334 4.60 -17.16 7.10
CA VAL A 334 4.15 -18.19 8.03
C VAL A 334 4.19 -17.62 9.44
N ARG A 335 3.08 -17.77 10.14
CA ARG A 335 2.94 -17.38 11.54
C ARG A 335 3.31 -18.58 12.42
N LEU A 336 4.44 -18.45 13.10
CA LEU A 336 5.07 -19.49 13.92
C LEU A 336 4.72 -19.26 15.39
N SER A 337 4.59 -20.35 16.15
CA SER A 337 4.44 -20.32 17.59
C SER A 337 5.67 -20.92 18.28
N ASP A 338 5.86 -20.63 19.56
CA ASP A 338 6.96 -21.21 20.36
C ASP A 338 6.85 -22.74 20.37
N GLU A 339 5.64 -23.30 20.44
CA GLU A 339 5.43 -24.75 20.44
C GLU A 339 5.87 -25.42 19.13
N PHE A 340 5.75 -24.73 18.00
CA PHE A 340 6.28 -25.24 16.73
C PHE A 340 7.81 -25.25 16.75
N MET A 341 8.43 -24.19 17.27
CA MET A 341 9.88 -24.10 17.36
C MET A 341 10.44 -25.15 18.33
N ASP A 342 9.80 -25.37 19.47
CA ASP A 342 10.13 -26.45 20.41
C ASP A 342 10.04 -27.84 19.73
N ALA A 343 9.00 -28.06 18.92
CA ALA A 343 8.85 -29.30 18.16
C ALA A 343 9.96 -29.48 17.10
N VAL A 344 10.42 -28.40 16.47
CA VAL A 344 11.57 -28.43 15.54
C VAL A 344 12.85 -28.79 16.29
N GLU A 345 13.12 -28.14 17.43
CA GLU A 345 14.32 -28.40 18.24
C GLU A 345 14.36 -29.83 18.80
N ALA A 346 13.20 -30.34 19.23
CA ALA A 346 13.06 -31.70 19.75
C ALA A 346 13.01 -32.78 18.67
N ASN A 347 13.09 -32.43 17.38
CA ASN A 347 12.86 -33.33 16.25
C ASN A 347 11.53 -34.12 16.37
N GLY A 348 10.48 -33.42 16.82
CA GLY A 348 9.15 -33.95 17.09
C GLY A 348 8.20 -33.88 15.90
N GLU A 349 6.96 -34.29 16.16
CA GLU A 349 5.87 -34.21 15.19
C GLU A 349 5.09 -32.90 15.32
N TRP A 350 4.53 -32.44 14.21
CA TRP A 350 3.63 -31.31 14.12
C TRP A 350 2.30 -31.72 13.49
N THR A 351 1.20 -31.23 14.06
CA THR A 351 -0.15 -31.61 13.64
C THR A 351 -0.85 -30.45 12.94
N LEU A 352 -1.33 -30.70 11.73
CA LEU A 352 -2.18 -29.78 10.97
C LEU A 352 -3.64 -30.00 11.33
N ILE A 353 -4.38 -28.91 11.57
CA ILE A 353 -5.72 -28.95 12.19
C ILE A 353 -6.78 -28.36 11.27
N ARG A 354 -7.84 -29.12 10.98
CA ARG A 354 -8.99 -28.66 10.19
C ARG A 354 -9.70 -27.49 10.88
N ARG A 355 -10.14 -26.50 10.11
CA ARG A 355 -10.81 -25.29 10.66
C ARG A 355 -12.29 -25.49 10.92
N THR A 356 -12.92 -26.46 10.27
CA THR A 356 -14.36 -26.72 10.38
C THR A 356 -14.76 -27.59 11.57
N ASP A 357 -13.91 -28.52 11.99
CA ASP A 357 -14.23 -29.50 13.05
C ASP A 357 -13.11 -29.71 14.09
N GLY A 358 -11.98 -29.02 13.94
CA GLY A 358 -10.83 -29.14 14.85
C GLY A 358 -10.10 -30.49 14.81
N LYS A 359 -10.47 -31.38 13.87
CA LYS A 359 -9.82 -32.70 13.75
C LYS A 359 -8.45 -32.58 13.09
N VAL A 360 -7.61 -33.58 13.35
CA VAL A 360 -6.33 -33.74 12.67
C VAL A 360 -6.55 -33.90 11.17
N ALA A 361 -5.92 -33.02 10.39
CA ALA A 361 -5.83 -33.15 8.94
C ALA A 361 -4.68 -34.08 8.55
N LYS A 362 -3.50 -33.86 9.15
CA LYS A 362 -2.24 -34.56 8.88
C LYS A 362 -1.28 -34.33 10.04
N THR A 363 -0.44 -35.31 10.35
CA THR A 363 0.72 -35.17 11.24
C THR A 363 1.99 -35.38 10.42
N LEU A 364 3.03 -34.61 10.68
CA LEU A 364 4.29 -34.61 9.92
C LEU A 364 5.47 -34.20 10.82
N PRO A 365 6.72 -34.57 10.48
CA PRO A 365 7.88 -34.12 11.25
C PRO A 365 8.04 -32.60 11.20
N ALA A 366 8.14 -31.93 12.35
CA ALA A 366 8.24 -30.47 12.41
C ALA A 366 9.46 -29.94 11.62
N VAL A 367 10.58 -30.67 11.70
CA VAL A 367 11.83 -30.37 10.98
C VAL A 367 11.65 -30.38 9.46
N ASP A 368 10.80 -31.25 8.91
CA ASP A 368 10.58 -31.31 7.46
C ASP A 368 9.82 -30.07 6.97
N LEU A 369 8.79 -29.62 7.71
CA LEU A 369 8.09 -28.39 7.37
C LEU A 369 8.99 -27.16 7.56
N TRP A 370 9.78 -27.13 8.63
CA TRP A 370 10.77 -26.07 8.84
C TRP A 370 11.80 -26.01 7.71
N LYS A 371 12.31 -27.16 7.26
CA LYS A 371 13.20 -27.24 6.12
C LYS A 371 12.54 -26.70 4.85
N GLN A 372 11.30 -27.09 4.56
CA GLN A 372 10.55 -26.55 3.41
C GLN A 372 10.40 -25.02 3.47
N ILE A 373 10.11 -24.46 4.66
CA ILE A 373 10.03 -23.01 4.87
C ILE A 373 11.36 -22.33 4.53
N ASN A 374 12.47 -22.85 5.05
CA ASN A 374 13.81 -22.30 4.80
C ASN A 374 14.23 -22.42 3.35
N GLU A 375 14.03 -23.58 2.72
CA GLU A 375 14.38 -23.80 1.32
C GLU A 375 13.55 -22.89 0.41
N ALA A 376 12.25 -22.74 0.67
CA ALA A 376 11.42 -21.82 -0.09
C ALA A 376 11.90 -20.37 0.03
N ALA A 377 12.15 -19.91 1.26
CA ALA A 377 12.68 -18.58 1.52
C ALA A 377 14.05 -18.36 0.86
N TRP A 378 14.91 -19.37 0.82
CA TRP A 378 16.20 -19.29 0.12
C TRP A 378 16.03 -19.13 -1.39
N HIS A 379 15.07 -19.85 -1.99
CA HIS A 379 14.84 -19.84 -3.43
C HIS A 379 14.14 -18.58 -3.95
N CYS A 380 13.18 -18.02 -3.20
CA CYS A 380 12.36 -16.93 -3.71
C CYS A 380 12.06 -15.80 -2.70
N ALA A 381 12.77 -15.75 -1.58
CA ALA A 381 12.57 -14.78 -0.49
C ALA A 381 11.20 -14.86 0.21
N ASP A 382 10.42 -15.91 -0.04
CA ASP A 382 9.13 -16.18 0.57
C ASP A 382 8.98 -17.68 0.94
N PRO A 383 8.21 -18.01 1.99
CA PRO A 383 7.51 -17.08 2.87
C PRO A 383 8.47 -16.45 3.91
N GLY A 384 8.14 -15.22 4.33
CA GLY A 384 8.70 -14.65 5.56
C GLY A 384 8.15 -15.35 6.80
N ILE A 385 8.60 -14.92 7.98
CA ILE A 385 8.18 -15.49 9.26
C ILE A 385 7.61 -14.41 10.18
N GLN A 386 6.57 -14.76 10.94
CA GLN A 386 5.97 -13.93 11.98
C GLN A 386 5.87 -14.74 13.28
N TYR A 387 6.60 -14.34 14.32
CA TYR A 387 6.60 -15.03 15.60
C TYR A 387 5.43 -14.59 16.47
N ASP A 388 4.34 -15.35 16.42
CA ASP A 388 3.07 -14.99 17.02
C ASP A 388 3.12 -14.87 18.54
N THR A 389 3.59 -15.93 19.18
CA THR A 389 3.71 -16.06 20.63
C THR A 389 4.58 -14.94 21.19
N THR A 390 5.75 -14.71 20.59
CA THR A 390 6.61 -13.59 20.93
C THR A 390 5.89 -12.25 20.76
N ILE A 391 5.25 -11.97 19.61
CA ILE A 391 4.56 -10.70 19.40
C ILE A 391 3.49 -10.45 20.46
N ASN A 392 2.69 -11.46 20.81
CA ASN A 392 1.63 -11.32 21.83
C ASN A 392 2.18 -11.28 23.25
N ALA A 393 3.32 -11.89 23.54
CA ALA A 393 3.95 -11.80 24.86
C ALA A 393 4.44 -10.38 25.18
N TRP A 394 4.79 -9.60 24.15
CA TRP A 394 5.20 -8.19 24.29
C TRP A 394 4.06 -7.19 24.16
N HIS A 395 2.89 -7.61 23.67
CA HIS A 395 1.72 -6.76 23.50
C HIS A 395 1.00 -6.55 24.83
#